data_AF-A0A430R9I7-F1
#
_entry.id   AF-A0A430R9I7-F1
#
_cell.length_a   1.000
_cell.length_b   1.000
_cell.length_c   1.000
_cell.angle_alpha   90.00
_cell.angle_beta   90.00
_cell.angle_gamma   90.00
#
_symmetry.space_group_name_H-M   'P 1'
#
loop_
_entity.id
_entity.type
_entity.pdbx_description
1 polymer ?
#
loop_
_entity_poly.entity_id
_entity_poly.type
_entity_poly.pdbx_seq_one_letter_code
_entity_poly.pdbx_strand_id
1 'polypeptide(L)'
;MILGWHGERKRVVYEGEEIGLLYLVEPRVGPIRGYWRRPDGEVEALGEWATLEDAYHALAERFADLAWEVWGGEEPEEPPF
;
A
#
# COMPACT_ATOMS: atom_id res chain seq x y z
N MET A 1 -24.66 -6.41 -9.28
CA MET A 1 -23.45 -5.68 -8.88
C MET A 1 -23.90 -4.47 -8.09
N ILE A 2 -23.79 -4.52 -6.77
CA ILE A 2 -24.23 -3.42 -5.90
C ILE A 2 -23.08 -2.42 -5.85
N LEU A 3 -23.15 -1.36 -6.67
CA LEU A 3 -22.28 -0.19 -6.51
C LEU A 3 -22.84 0.64 -5.34
N GLY A 4 -22.48 0.26 -4.12
CA GLY A 4 -22.78 1.08 -2.94
C GLY A 4 -21.84 2.26 -2.92
N TRP A 5 -22.31 3.46 -3.26
CA TRP A 5 -21.55 4.69 -3.10
C TRP A 5 -21.48 5.04 -1.60
N HIS A 6 -20.63 4.34 -0.85
CA HIS A 6 -20.50 4.49 0.60
C HIS A 6 -19.65 5.71 1.02
N GLY A 7 -19.31 6.61 0.08
CA GLY A 7 -18.48 7.78 0.35
C GLY A 7 -17.04 7.43 0.73
N GLU A 8 -16.63 6.18 0.57
CA GLU A 8 -15.29 5.71 0.85
C GLU A 8 -14.35 6.14 -0.28
N ARG A 9 -13.20 6.72 0.08
CA ARG A 9 -12.19 7.15 -0.87
C ARG A 9 -11.08 6.12 -0.93
N LYS A 10 -10.88 5.51 -2.10
CA LYS A 10 -9.70 4.68 -2.37
C LYS A 10 -8.52 5.58 -2.75
N ARG A 11 -7.36 5.36 -2.12
CA ARG A 11 -6.11 6.06 -2.42
C ARG A 11 -5.05 5.02 -2.77
N VAL A 12 -4.56 5.04 -4.01
CA VAL A 12 -3.42 4.21 -4.40
C VAL A 12 -2.16 4.89 -3.90
N VAL A 13 -1.35 4.15 -3.15
CA VAL A 13 -0.05 4.63 -2.64
C VAL A 13 1.07 4.16 -3.55
N TYR A 14 0.99 2.91 -4.00
CA TYR A 14 1.93 2.34 -4.96
C TYR A 14 1.22 1.34 -5.88
N GLU A 15 1.64 1.28 -7.14
CA GLU A 15 1.22 0.30 -8.13
C GLU A 15 2.43 -0.11 -8.99
N GLY A 16 2.73 -1.40 -9.06
CA GLY A 16 3.80 -1.95 -9.88
C GLY A 16 3.59 -3.43 -10.17
N GLU A 17 4.17 -3.94 -11.26
CA GLU A 17 3.98 -5.33 -11.69
C GLU A 17 4.58 -6.34 -10.71
N GLU A 18 5.75 -6.02 -10.15
CA GLU A 18 6.52 -6.94 -9.29
C GLU A 18 6.00 -6.92 -7.83
N ILE A 19 5.62 -5.75 -7.32
CA ILE A 19 5.16 -5.58 -5.93
C ILE A 19 3.63 -5.68 -5.82
N GLY A 20 2.88 -5.36 -6.89
CA GLY A 20 1.42 -5.28 -6.87
C GLY A 20 0.91 -3.88 -6.49
N LEU A 21 -0.25 -3.83 -5.83
CA LEU A 21 -0.97 -2.60 -5.51
C LEU A 21 -1.09 -2.39 -3.99
N LEU A 22 -0.51 -1.31 -3.48
CA LEU A 22 -0.73 -0.82 -2.11
C LEU A 22 -1.74 0.31 -2.13
N TYR A 23 -2.81 0.17 -1.34
CA TYR A 23 -3.86 1.19 -1.31
C TYR A 23 -4.51 1.32 0.06
N LEU A 24 -5.02 2.52 0.30
CA LEU A 24 -5.83 2.86 1.46
C LEU A 24 -7.30 3.00 1.06
N VAL A 25 -8.20 2.66 1.97
CA VAL A 25 -9.63 2.94 1.89
C VAL A 25 -10.00 3.82 3.08
N GLU A 26 -10.31 5.07 2.80
CA GLU A 26 -10.72 6.09 3.76
C GLU A 26 -12.25 6.15 3.81
N PRO A 27 -12.91 5.55 4.82
CA PRO A 27 -14.36 5.70 4.97
C PRO A 27 -14.72 7.13 5.40
N ARG A 28 -15.98 7.51 5.19
CA ARG A 28 -16.49 8.80 5.66
C ARG A 28 -16.42 8.95 7.19
N VAL A 29 -16.55 7.83 7.91
CA VAL A 29 -16.47 7.73 9.37
C VAL A 29 -15.78 6.41 9.70
N GLY A 30 -14.85 6.44 10.67
CA GLY A 30 -14.11 5.26 11.10
C GLY A 30 -12.65 5.28 10.66
N PRO A 31 -11.89 4.21 10.96
CA PRO A 31 -10.47 4.15 10.65
C PRO A 31 -10.21 3.99 9.16
N ILE A 32 -9.06 4.50 8.72
CA ILE A 32 -8.51 4.26 7.39
C ILE A 32 -7.98 2.84 7.35
N ARG A 33 -8.31 2.09 6.31
CA ARG A 33 -7.91 0.68 6.14
C ARG A 33 -6.87 0.55 5.04
N GLY A 34 -5.83 -0.24 5.28
CA GLY A 34 -4.75 -0.48 4.33
C GLY A 34 -4.78 -1.89 3.78
N TYR A 35 -4.46 -2.00 2.50
CA TYR A 35 -4.47 -3.26 1.79
C TYR A 35 -3.27 -3.35 0.86
N TRP A 36 -2.78 -4.58 0.72
CA TRP A 36 -1.85 -4.97 -0.31
C TRP A 36 -2.54 -6.00 -1.22
N ARG A 37 -2.74 -5.65 -2.48
CA ARG A 37 -3.11 -6.62 -3.51
C ARG A 37 -1.83 -7.09 -4.20
N ARG A 38 -1.50 -8.35 -4.00
CA ARG A 38 -0.35 -9.03 -4.59
C ARG A 38 -0.47 -9.10 -6.12
N PRO A 39 0.64 -9.34 -6.85
CA PRO A 39 0.62 -9.50 -8.31
C PRO A 39 -0.32 -10.62 -8.80
N ASP A 40 -0.48 -11.69 -8.01
CA ASP A 40 -1.40 -12.80 -8.29
C ASP A 40 -2.89 -12.46 -8.08
N GLY A 41 -3.18 -11.28 -7.53
CA GLY A 41 -4.52 -10.78 -7.25
C GLY A 41 -5.04 -11.06 -5.84
N GLU A 42 -4.30 -11.79 -5.00
CA GLU A 42 -4.67 -11.96 -3.59
C GLU A 42 -4.60 -10.64 -2.83
N VAL A 43 -5.55 -10.42 -1.91
CA VAL A 43 -5.64 -9.18 -1.13
C VAL A 43 -5.38 -9.47 0.34
N GLU A 44 -4.36 -8.81 0.88
CA GLU A 44 -3.96 -8.86 2.28
C GLU A 44 -4.34 -7.55 2.99
N ALA A 45 -4.94 -7.66 4.18
CA ALA A 45 -5.20 -6.51 5.04
C ALA A 45 -3.94 -6.18 5.85
N LEU A 46 -3.46 -4.94 5.73
CA LEU A 46 -2.23 -4.50 6.39
C LEU A 46 -2.49 -3.90 7.77
N GLY A 47 -3.63 -3.23 7.94
CA GLY A 47 -3.97 -2.58 9.19
C GLY A 47 -5.07 -1.54 9.08
N GLU A 48 -5.35 -0.92 10.22
CA GLU A 48 -6.31 0.16 10.39
C GLU A 48 -5.67 1.29 11.18
N TRP A 49 -5.87 2.54 10.75
CA TRP A 49 -5.26 3.72 11.38
C TRP A 49 -6.27 4.83 11.60
N ALA A 50 -6.01 5.64 12.62
CA ALA A 50 -6.86 6.80 12.95
C ALA A 50 -6.59 7.99 12.01
N THR A 51 -5.37 8.12 11.49
CA THR A 51 -4.96 9.24 10.63
C THR A 51 -4.36 8.76 9.31
N LEU A 52 -4.42 9.64 8.30
CA LEU A 52 -3.79 9.36 7.00
C LEU A 52 -2.27 9.35 7.10
N GLU A 53 -1.69 10.17 7.97
CA GLU A 53 -0.25 10.24 8.19
C GLU A 53 0.30 8.89 8.67
N ASP A 54 -0.29 8.32 9.72
CA ASP A 54 0.09 7.01 10.25
C ASP A 54 -0.08 5.91 9.18
N ALA A 55 -1.17 5.97 8.42
CA ALA A 55 -1.43 5.01 7.35
C ALA A 55 -0.40 5.10 6.22
N TYR A 56 0.01 6.31 5.83
CA TYR A 56 1.04 6.51 4.81
C TYR A 56 2.42 6.04 5.30
N HIS A 57 2.77 6.32 6.55
CA HIS A 57 4.01 5.82 7.14
C HIS A 57 4.07 4.30 7.14
N ALA A 58 3.01 3.64 7.63
CA ALA A 58 2.94 2.18 7.65
C ALA A 58 3.00 1.56 6.23
N LEU A 59 2.35 2.17 5.24
CA LEU A 59 2.43 1.68 3.86
C LEU A 59 3.80 1.94 3.22
N ALA A 60 4.50 3.02 3.60
CA ALA A 60 5.85 3.29 3.13
C ALA A 60 6.86 2.28 3.70
N GLU A 61 6.74 1.94 4.99
CA GLU A 61 7.53 0.87 5.61
C GLU A 61 7.24 -0.48 4.94
N ARG A 62 5.96 -0.81 4.74
CA ARG A 62 5.59 -2.05 4.05
C ARG A 62 6.09 -2.10 2.61
N PHE A 63 6.07 -0.97 1.91
CA PHE A 63 6.65 -0.87 0.57
C PHE A 63 8.16 -1.12 0.60
N ALA A 64 8.89 -0.56 1.56
CA ALA A 64 10.33 -0.77 1.70
C ALA A 64 10.66 -2.25 1.94
N ASP A 65 9.91 -2.94 2.81
CA ASP A 65 10.08 -4.37 3.04
C ASP A 65 9.84 -5.19 1.77
N LEU A 66 8.74 -4.90 1.04
CA LEU A 66 8.41 -5.59 -0.21
C LEU A 66 9.43 -5.30 -1.31
N ALA A 67 9.88 -4.05 -1.42
CA ALA A 67 10.92 -3.65 -2.37
C ALA A 67 12.23 -4.39 -2.08
N TRP A 68 12.60 -4.53 -0.81
CA TRP A 68 13.78 -5.29 -0.40
C TRP A 68 13.65 -6.78 -0.76
N GLU A 69 12.48 -7.38 -0.52
CA GLU A 69 12.21 -8.78 -0.87
C GLU A 69 12.26 -9.04 -2.38
N VAL A 70 11.72 -8.11 -3.19
CA VAL A 70 11.59 -8.26 -4.65
C VAL A 70 12.90 -7.93 -5.37
N TRP A 71 13.53 -6.81 -5.03
CA TRP A 71 14.73 -6.33 -5.71
C TRP A 71 16.03 -6.74 -5.02
N GLY A 72 15.92 -7.50 -3.93
CA GLY A 72 17.03 -8.26 -3.38
C GLY A 72 18.18 -7.39 -2.88
N GLY A 73 17.91 -6.41 -2.01
CA GLY A 73 18.92 -5.79 -1.14
C GLY A 73 20.22 -5.28 -1.76
N GLU A 74 20.30 -5.09 -3.07
CA GLU A 74 21.35 -4.29 -3.68
C GLU A 74 20.96 -2.83 -3.43
N GLU A 75 21.55 -2.25 -2.36
CA GLU A 75 21.82 -0.81 -2.35
C GLU A 75 22.28 -0.46 -3.76
N PRO A 76 21.65 0.52 -4.44
CA PRO A 76 22.17 0.95 -5.73
C PRO A 76 23.63 1.28 -5.49
N GLU A 77 24.55 0.54 -6.13
CA GLU A 77 25.97 0.89 -6.12
C GLU A 77 26.00 2.38 -6.41
N GLU A 78 26.48 3.18 -5.44
CA GLU A 78 26.56 4.63 -5.57
C GLU A 78 27.09 4.92 -6.98
N PRO A 79 26.40 5.74 -7.80
CA PRO A 79 26.90 6.02 -9.13
C PRO A 79 28.34 6.50 -8.98
N PRO A 80 29.28 6.03 -9.81
CA PRO A 80 30.64 6.51 -9.75
C PRO A 80 30.63 7.98 -10.18
N PHE A 81 30.61 8.85 -9.17
CA PHE A 81 30.88 10.29 -9.18
C PHE A 81 29.87 11.19 -9.91
#